data_AF-V6JYL8-F1
#
_entry.id   AF-V6JYL8-F1
#
_cell.length_a   1.000
_cell.length_b   1.000
_cell.length_c   1.000
_cell.angle_alpha   90.00
_cell.angle_beta   90.00
_cell.angle_gamma   90.00
#
_symmetry.space_group_name_H-M   'P 1'
#
loop_
_entity.id
_entity.type
_entity.pdbx_description
1 polymer ?
#
loop_
_entity_poly.entity_id
_entity_poly.type
_entity_poly.pdbx_seq_one_letter_code
_entity_poly.pdbx_strand_id
1 'polypeptide(L)'
;MVPLTDATSTQPGVRVWRLPPRMGSPLDHCLTLFDRVQLDRRALPAGAQSGFTEAGAFVSELHRGRRHLMALQRVVTERLCMSACAIGGARALLATSSPCMRENPDRAATTEAEA
;
A
#
# COMPACT_ATOMS: atom_id res chain seq x y z
N MET A 1 -4.14 -8.87 16.00
CA MET A 1 -4.69 -7.82 15.13
C MET A 1 -5.62 -6.94 15.95
N VAL A 2 -5.90 -5.72 15.49
CA VAL A 2 -6.84 -4.79 16.15
C VAL A 2 -8.17 -4.82 15.40
N PRO A 3 -9.31 -5.11 16.06
CA PRO A 3 -10.61 -4.95 15.43
C PRO A 3 -10.93 -3.46 15.26
N LEU A 4 -11.33 -3.04 14.06
CA LEU A 4 -11.62 -1.62 13.77
C LEU A 4 -13.10 -1.30 13.90
N THR A 5 -13.96 -2.20 13.44
CA THR A 5 -15.43 -2.05 13.43
C THR A 5 -16.09 -3.36 13.84
N ASP A 6 -17.33 -3.28 14.31
CA ASP A 6 -18.27 -4.39 14.36
C ASP A 6 -19.33 -4.23 13.25
N ALA A 7 -20.47 -4.90 13.38
CA ALA A 7 -21.55 -4.85 12.40
C ALA A 7 -22.22 -3.47 12.27
N THR A 8 -22.08 -2.59 13.27
CA THR A 8 -22.85 -1.34 13.35
C THR A 8 -21.99 -0.10 13.57
N SER A 9 -20.77 -0.23 14.12
CA SER A 9 -19.96 0.90 14.55
C SER A 9 -18.45 0.61 14.64
N THR A 10 -17.67 1.68 14.83
CA THR A 10 -16.24 1.57 15.18
C THR A 10 -16.05 1.10 16.62
N GLN A 11 -15.02 0.28 16.85
CA GLN A 11 -14.71 -0.21 18.20
C GLN A 11 -14.34 0.94 19.16
N PRO A 12 -14.59 0.80 20.48
CA PRO A 12 -14.21 1.81 21.47
C PRO A 12 -12.72 2.19 21.37
N GLY A 13 -12.45 3.51 21.35
CA GLY A 13 -11.10 4.05 21.20
C GLY A 13 -10.57 4.03 19.75
N VAL A 14 -11.31 3.51 18.78
CA VAL A 14 -10.97 3.58 17.34
C VAL A 14 -11.75 4.72 16.70
N ARG A 15 -11.05 5.63 16.02
CA ARG A 15 -11.65 6.70 15.20
C ARG A 15 -11.21 6.54 13.75
N VAL A 16 -12.16 6.64 12.82
CA VAL A 16 -11.91 6.53 11.37
C VAL A 16 -12.45 7.77 10.67
N TRP A 17 -11.61 8.43 9.88
CA TRP A 17 -12.03 9.54 9.01
C TRP A 17 -11.79 9.17 7.56
N ARG A 18 -12.80 9.39 6.72
CA ARG A 18 -12.64 9.27 5.27
C ARG A 18 -11.77 10.42 4.77
N LEU A 19 -10.83 10.10 3.89
CA LEU A 19 -10.03 11.12 3.22
C LEU A 19 -10.75 11.59 1.95
N PRO A 20 -10.45 12.81 1.47
CA PRO A 20 -10.96 13.28 0.19
C PRO A 20 -10.62 12.31 -0.94
N PRO A 21 -11.49 12.15 -1.94
CA PRO A 21 -11.24 11.28 -3.08
C PRO A 21 -9.96 11.73 -3.80
N ARG A 22 -9.13 10.77 -4.20
CA ARG A 22 -7.93 11.03 -4.99
C ARG A 22 -8.19 10.72 -6.45
N MET A 23 -7.91 11.70 -7.31
CA MET A 23 -7.95 11.51 -8.76
C MET A 23 -7.09 10.29 -9.15
N GLY A 24 -7.69 9.35 -9.88
CA GLY A 24 -7.02 8.13 -10.35
C GLY A 24 -6.89 6.99 -9.33
N SER A 25 -7.40 7.12 -8.11
CA SER A 25 -7.44 6.00 -7.14
C SER A 25 -8.89 5.69 -6.73
N PRO A 26 -9.43 4.52 -7.11
CA PRO A 26 -10.81 4.15 -6.79
C PRO A 26 -10.97 3.63 -5.34
N LEU A 27 -9.95 3.79 -4.49
CA LEU A 27 -9.92 3.22 -3.15
C LEU A 27 -10.38 4.23 -2.10
N ASP A 28 -11.15 3.74 -1.13
CA ASP A 28 -11.61 4.49 0.04
C ASP A 28 -10.49 4.66 1.07
N HIS A 29 -9.54 5.54 0.76
CA HIS A 29 -8.46 5.89 1.68
C HIS A 29 -9.05 6.54 2.94
N CYS A 30 -8.58 6.10 4.10
CA CYS A 30 -9.02 6.63 5.39
C CYS A 30 -7.84 6.82 6.35
N LEU A 31 -8.04 7.68 7.34
CA LEU A 31 -7.18 7.82 8.50
C LEU A 31 -7.81 7.05 9.66
N THR A 32 -7.02 6.20 10.31
CA THR A 32 -7.44 5.48 11.52
C THR A 32 -6.57 5.91 12.70
N LEU A 33 -7.20 6.33 13.79
CA LEU A 33 -6.56 6.67 15.04
C LEU A 33 -6.99 5.72 16.15
N PHE A 34 -6.04 5.33 16.98
CA PHE A 34 -6.25 4.51 18.17
C PHE A 34 -5.98 5.34 19.42
N ASP A 35 -6.97 5.40 20.31
CA ASP A 35 -6.93 6.12 21.58
C ASP A 35 -7.05 5.13 22.73
N ARG A 36 -5.89 4.74 23.28
CA ARG A 36 -5.75 3.80 24.42
C ARG A 36 -6.51 2.48 24.25
N VAL A 37 -6.56 1.94 23.02
CA VAL A 37 -7.19 0.64 22.73
C VAL A 37 -6.40 -0.49 23.40
N GLN A 38 -7.09 -1.28 24.22
CA GLN A 38 -6.53 -2.44 24.92
C GLN A 38 -6.66 -3.69 24.06
N LEU A 39 -5.61 -4.50 24.03
CA LEU A 39 -5.55 -5.73 23.23
C LEU A 39 -4.93 -6.86 24.03
N ASP A 40 -5.42 -8.07 23.78
CA ASP A 40 -4.75 -9.27 24.24
C ASP A 40 -3.36 -9.36 23.60
N ARG A 41 -2.37 -9.89 24.33
CA ARG A 41 -1.00 -10.05 23.82
C ARG A 41 -0.94 -10.90 22.54
N ARG A 42 -1.84 -11.84 22.34
CA ARG A 42 -1.99 -12.64 21.11
C ARG A 42 -2.37 -11.78 19.89
N ALA A 43 -2.82 -10.54 20.10
CA ALA A 43 -3.05 -9.60 19.02
C ALA A 43 -1.74 -9.09 18.41
N LEU A 44 -0.61 -9.17 19.12
CA LEU A 44 0.69 -8.84 18.56
C LEU A 44 1.14 -9.97 17.63
N PRO A 45 1.55 -9.67 16.38
CA PRO A 45 2.14 -10.66 15.49
C PRO A 45 3.43 -11.22 16.13
N ALA A 46 3.34 -12.43 16.66
CA ALA A 46 4.47 -13.12 17.28
C ALA A 46 5.15 -14.07 16.29
N GLY A 47 6.48 -14.17 16.37
CA GLY A 47 7.29 -15.11 15.60
C GLY A 47 8.79 -14.86 15.83
N ALA A 48 9.66 -15.55 15.07
CA ALA A 48 11.13 -15.42 15.21
C ALA A 48 11.64 -13.96 15.17
N GLN A 49 10.92 -13.09 14.44
CA GLN A 49 11.24 -11.67 14.26
C GLN A 49 10.83 -10.78 15.45
N SER A 50 9.81 -11.15 16.22
CA SER A 50 9.31 -10.33 17.32
C SER A 50 8.42 -11.14 18.24
N GLY A 51 8.70 -11.06 19.54
CA GLY A 51 7.87 -11.59 20.60
C GLY A 51 8.07 -10.78 21.87
N PHE A 52 7.27 -11.11 22.87
CA PHE A 52 7.42 -10.60 24.23
C PHE A 52 7.48 -11.80 25.18
N THR A 53 8.10 -11.66 26.35
CA THR A 53 8.00 -12.63 27.46
C THR A 53 6.74 -12.36 28.29
N GLU A 54 6.40 -13.24 29.23
CA GLU A 54 5.31 -12.99 30.21
C GLU A 54 5.55 -11.75 31.07
N ALA A 55 6.80 -11.44 31.36
CA ALA A 55 7.19 -10.21 32.05
C ALA A 55 7.14 -8.95 31.15
N GLY A 56 6.71 -9.06 29.89
CA GLY A 56 6.61 -7.94 28.95
C GLY A 56 7.94 -7.52 28.32
N ALA A 57 9.02 -8.29 28.50
CA ALA A 57 10.30 -7.99 27.86
C ALA A 57 10.27 -8.40 26.39
N PHE A 58 10.78 -7.54 25.50
CA PHE A 58 10.87 -7.85 24.07
C PHE A 58 11.93 -8.94 23.82
N VAL A 59 11.59 -9.94 23.02
CA VAL A 59 12.46 -11.04 22.61
C VAL A 59 12.39 -11.26 21.11
N SER A 60 13.49 -11.72 20.52
CA SER A 60 13.54 -12.13 19.13
C SER A 60 14.75 -13.03 18.91
N GLU A 61 14.57 -14.04 18.07
CA GLU A 61 15.61 -14.97 17.63
C GLU A 61 16.55 -14.35 16.58
N LEU A 62 16.19 -13.17 16.06
CA LEU A 62 16.95 -12.46 15.04
C LEU A 62 17.61 -11.21 15.61
N HIS A 63 18.87 -11.00 15.22
CA HIS A 63 19.56 -9.74 15.47
C HIS A 63 18.85 -8.57 14.76
N ARG A 64 19.00 -7.35 15.31
CA ARG A 64 18.30 -6.12 14.86
C ARG A 64 18.37 -5.90 13.35
N GLY A 65 19.55 -6.07 12.72
CA GLY A 65 19.72 -5.90 11.28
C GLY A 65 18.93 -6.91 10.44
N ARG A 66 18.95 -8.20 10.81
CA ARG A 66 18.19 -9.25 10.09
C ARG A 66 16.68 -9.03 10.23
N ARG A 67 16.19 -8.58 11.39
CA ARG A 67 14.78 -8.22 11.56
C ARG A 67 14.34 -7.13 10.58
N HIS A 68 15.17 -6.09 10.45
CA HIS A 68 14.87 -4.98 9.55
C HIS A 68 14.80 -5.45 8.08
N LEU A 69 15.78 -6.25 7.65
CA LEU A 69 15.79 -6.81 6.30
C LEU A 69 14.59 -7.73 6.05
N MET A 70 14.25 -8.60 7.00
CA MET A 70 13.08 -9.48 6.90
C MET A 70 11.76 -8.70 6.82
N ALA A 71 11.64 -7.57 7.52
CA ALA A 71 10.47 -6.69 7.40
C ALA A 71 10.37 -6.09 5.99
N LEU A 72 11.49 -5.66 5.41
CA LEU A 72 11.54 -5.14 4.04
C LEU A 72 11.26 -6.20 2.98
N GLN A 73 11.62 -7.47 3.22
CA GLN A 73 11.32 -8.54 2.28
C GLN A 73 9.82 -8.74 2.04
N ARG A 74 8.95 -8.40 3.00
CA ARG A 74 7.49 -8.56 2.84
C ARG A 74 6.88 -7.70 1.73
N VAL A 75 7.50 -6.56 1.40
CA VAL A 75 7.00 -5.65 0.36
C VAL A 75 7.61 -5.91 -1.02
N VAL A 76 8.53 -6.87 -1.16
CA VAL A 76 9.23 -7.12 -2.43
C VAL A 76 8.23 -7.59 -3.50
N THR A 77 7.34 -8.52 -3.18
CA THR A 77 6.31 -8.99 -4.11
C THR A 77 5.42 -7.84 -4.59
N GLU A 78 4.98 -6.98 -3.67
CA GLU A 78 4.16 -5.80 -4.00
C GLU A 78 4.88 -4.86 -4.98
N ARG A 79 6.18 -4.59 -4.74
CA ARG A 79 7.00 -3.76 -5.64
C ARG A 79 7.11 -4.36 -7.03
N LEU A 80 7.31 -5.67 -7.14
CA LEU A 80 7.36 -6.36 -8.43
C LEU A 80 6.02 -6.27 -9.16
N CYS A 81 4.91 -6.47 -8.45
CA CYS A 81 3.57 -6.32 -9.02
C CYS A 81 3.33 -4.88 -9.51
N MET A 82 3.72 -3.86 -8.74
CA MET A 82 3.62 -2.46 -9.18
C MET A 82 4.43 -2.19 -10.46
N SER A 83 5.66 -2.70 -10.56
CA SER A 83 6.46 -2.59 -11.79
C SER A 83 5.78 -3.29 -12.98
N ALA A 84 5.24 -4.49 -12.77
CA ALA A 84 4.51 -5.22 -13.81
C ALA A 84 3.26 -4.45 -14.27
N CYS A 85 2.49 -3.86 -13.34
CA CYS A 85 1.36 -3.00 -13.65
C CYS A 85 1.77 -1.77 -14.46
N ALA A 86 2.89 -1.13 -14.13
CA ALA A 86 3.40 0.03 -14.88
C ALA A 86 3.72 -0.34 -16.34
N ILE A 87 4.41 -1.47 -16.54
CA ILE A 87 4.72 -1.98 -17.89
C ILE A 87 3.43 -2.32 -18.65
N GLY A 88 2.47 -2.96 -17.99
CA GLY A 88 1.16 -3.27 -18.56
C GLY A 88 0.41 -2.02 -19.01
N GLY A 89 0.38 -0.98 -18.16
CA GLY A 89 -0.21 0.32 -18.48
C GLY A 89 0.46 1.00 -19.68
N ALA A 90 1.79 0.98 -19.74
CA ALA A 90 2.53 1.54 -20.88
C ALA A 90 2.22 0.82 -22.19
N ARG A 91 2.15 -0.53 -22.16
CA ARG A 91 1.77 -1.32 -23.35
C ARG A 91 0.34 -1.04 -23.81
N ALA A 92 -0.59 -0.91 -22.86
CA ALA A 92 -1.97 -0.57 -23.18
C ALA A 92 -2.08 0.82 -23.82
N LEU A 93 -1.37 1.81 -23.28
CA LEU A 93 -1.33 3.17 -23.84
C LEU A 93 -0.76 3.19 -25.26
N LEU A 94 0.36 2.50 -25.52
CA LEU A 94 0.94 2.42 -26.86
C LEU A 94 0.03 1.71 -27.86
N ALA A 95 -0.66 0.67 -27.41
CA ALA A 95 -1.60 -0.07 -28.25
C ALA A 95 -2.82 0.78 -28.63
N THR A 96 -3.30 1.67 -27.76
CA THR A 96 -4.41 2.57 -28.06
C THR A 96 -3.97 3.82 -28.81
N SER A 97 -2.75 4.32 -28.58
CA SER A 97 -2.24 5.50 -29.29
C SER A 97 -1.83 5.20 -30.73
N SER A 98 -1.30 4.01 -31.02
CA SER A 98 -0.82 3.65 -32.36
C SER A 98 -1.91 3.74 -33.45
N PRO A 99 -3.13 3.17 -33.28
CA PRO A 99 -4.22 3.37 -34.23
C PRO A 99 -4.61 4.83 -34.38
N CYS A 100 -4.73 5.57 -33.28
CA CYS A 100 -5.08 7.00 -33.28
C CYS A 100 -4.06 7.85 -34.05
N MET A 101 -2.76 7.56 -33.90
CA MET A 101 -1.71 8.25 -34.66
C MET A 101 -1.68 7.85 -36.14
N ARG A 102 -2.10 6.63 -36.50
CA ARG A 102 -2.23 6.22 -37.91
C ARG A 102 -3.40 6.91 -38.62
N GLU A 103 -4.48 7.20 -37.91
CA GLU A 103 -5.65 7.89 -38.45
C GLU A 103 -5.49 9.42 -38.56
N ASN A 104 -4.47 10.03 -37.94
CA ASN A 104 -4.26 11.48 -37.97
C ASN A 104 -2.76 11.88 -38.07
N PRO A 105 -2.12 11.72 -39.24
CA PRO A 105 -0.70 12.02 -39.41
C PRO A 105 -0.36 13.53 -39.39
N ASP A 106 -1.31 14.42 -39.70
CA ASP A 106 -1.05 15.87 -39.84
C ASP A 106 -0.84 16.63 -38.51
N ARG A 107 -1.22 16.05 -37.36
CA ARG A 107 -0.96 16.66 -36.04
C ARG A 107 0.42 16.36 -35.45
N ALA A 108 1.16 15.40 -36.00
CA ALA A 108 2.49 15.06 -35.51
C ALA A 108 3.55 16.10 -35.93
N ALA A 109 3.41 16.70 -37.11
CA ALA A 109 4.37 17.66 -37.66
C ALA A 109 4.33 19.05 -36.99
N THR A 110 3.23 19.44 -36.35
CA THR A 110 3.07 20.78 -35.77
C THR A 110 3.74 20.97 -34.41
N THR A 111 4.23 19.91 -33.77
CA THR A 111 4.86 20.01 -32.43
C THR A 111 6.38 20.27 -32.49
N GLU A 112 7.02 20.10 -33.66
CA GLU A 112 8.45 20.41 -33.87
C GLU A 112 8.71 21.77 -34.54
N ALA A 113 7.66 22.55 -34.86
CA ALA A 113 7.78 23.84 -35.55
C ALA A 113 7.66 25.08 -34.64
N GLU A 114 7.53 24.92 -33.32
CA GLU A 114 7.53 26.00 -32.32
C GLU A 114 8.65 25.84 -31.27
N ALA A 115 9.88 25.62 -31.74
CA ALA A 115 11.11 25.78 -30.95
C ALA A 115 12.17 26.52 -31.80
#